data_AF-A0A8T5MY18-F1
#
_entry.id   AF-A0A8T5MY18-F1
#
_cell.length_a   1.000
_cell.length_b   1.000
_cell.length_c   1.000
_cell.angle_alpha   90.00
_cell.angle_beta   90.00
_cell.angle_gamma   90.00
#
_symmetry.space_group_name_H-M   'P 1'
#
loop_
_entity.id
_entity.type
_entity.pdbx_description
1 polymer ?
#
loop_
_entity_poly.entity_id
_entity_poly.type
_entity_poly.pdbx_seq_one_letter_code
_entity_poly.pdbx_strand_id
1 'polypeptide(L)'
;MRMTIVKEAIYREYVINKKKPAEMAKFFNTDIKYILYLLDFYKISRRSHEQDSLRYIDVSKEQLKKMHFENKMSMSEIGKEIGTTKATISRKFKKFDLVFRGYDPNKTEKILIDMLEGTKYKHNRNFKVGNKIPDFINIKKEKKVIELFGEI
;
A
#
# COMPACT_ATOMS: atom_id res chain seq x y z
N MET A 1 -6.38 7.80 -39.95
CA MET A 1 -5.29 8.78 -40.13
C MET A 1 -4.29 8.62 -39.00
N ARG A 2 -3.04 8.20 -39.27
CA ARG A 2 -2.00 8.13 -38.23
C ARG A 2 -1.37 9.51 -38.12
N MET A 3 -1.50 10.14 -36.95
CA MET A 3 -0.81 11.39 -36.68
C MET A 3 0.67 11.11 -36.42
N THR A 4 1.54 11.81 -37.15
CA THR A 4 2.99 11.70 -36.99
C THR A 4 3.42 12.58 -35.81
N ILE A 5 3.82 11.96 -34.71
CA ILE A 5 4.35 12.66 -33.53
C ILE A 5 5.88 12.61 -33.62
N VAL A 6 6.51 13.78 -33.68
CA VAL A 6 7.97 13.90 -33.78
C VAL A 6 8.67 13.58 -32.45
N LYS A 7 9.94 13.16 -32.54
CA LYS A 7 10.74 12.73 -31.39
C LYS A 7 10.85 13.79 -30.30
N GLU A 8 10.99 15.05 -30.70
CA GLU A 8 11.17 16.21 -29.82
C GLU A 8 9.96 16.43 -28.93
N ALA A 9 8.75 16.21 -29.47
CA ALA A 9 7.50 16.33 -28.72
C ALA A 9 7.39 15.20 -27.67
N ILE A 10 7.70 13.96 -28.06
CA ILE A 10 7.74 12.82 -27.12
C ILE A 10 8.76 13.05 -26.01
N TYR A 11 9.96 13.51 -26.36
CA TYR A 11 11.04 13.76 -25.40
C TYR A 11 10.66 14.87 -24.41
N ARG A 12 10.14 16.00 -24.89
CA ARG A 12 9.69 17.11 -24.05
C ARG A 12 8.65 16.62 -23.04
N GLU A 13 7.60 15.94 -23.50
CA GLU A 13 6.51 15.56 -22.61
C GLU A 13 6.89 14.43 -21.65
N TYR A 14 7.66 13.45 -22.11
CA TYR A 14 8.01 12.27 -21.30
C TYR A 14 9.20 12.53 -20.37
N VAL A 15 10.26 13.16 -20.87
CA VAL A 15 11.54 13.32 -20.16
C VAL A 15 11.57 14.62 -19.37
N ILE A 16 11.13 15.73 -19.95
CA ILE A 16 11.14 17.04 -19.29
C ILE A 16 9.91 17.19 -18.39
N ASN A 17 8.71 17.07 -18.97
CA ASN A 17 7.45 17.29 -18.24
C ASN A 17 6.99 16.07 -17.42
N LYS A 18 7.70 14.94 -17.51
CA LYS A 18 7.43 13.70 -16.75
C LYS A 18 6.02 13.13 -16.91
N LYS A 19 5.29 13.45 -17.98
CA LYS A 19 3.92 12.94 -18.23
C LYS A 19 3.91 11.43 -18.37
N LYS A 20 2.87 10.77 -17.86
CA LYS A 20 2.66 9.33 -18.06
C LYS A 20 2.26 9.04 -19.50
N PRO A 21 2.56 7.84 -20.05
CA PRO A 21 2.07 7.45 -21.37
C PRO A 21 0.56 7.63 -21.55
N ALA A 22 -0.23 7.41 -20.50
CA ALA A 22 -1.68 7.66 -20.51
C ALA A 22 -2.06 9.15 -20.61
N GLU A 23 -1.32 10.05 -19.97
CA GLU A 23 -1.52 11.49 -20.05
C GLU A 23 -1.09 12.02 -21.42
N MET A 24 0.01 11.50 -21.96
CA MET A 24 0.47 11.80 -23.32
C MET A 24 -0.51 11.29 -24.37
N ALA A 25 -1.06 10.08 -24.20
CA ALA A 25 -2.08 9.53 -25.09
C ALA A 25 -3.30 10.45 -25.18
N LYS A 26 -3.79 10.97 -24.05
CA LYS A 26 -4.86 11.98 -24.03
C LYS A 26 -4.42 13.29 -24.71
N PHE A 27 -3.23 13.78 -24.39
CA PHE A 27 -2.70 15.04 -24.92
C PHE A 27 -2.54 15.01 -26.45
N PHE A 28 -2.03 13.91 -26.99
CA PHE A 28 -1.88 13.69 -28.43
C PHE A 28 -3.08 12.98 -29.06
N ASN A 29 -4.22 12.87 -28.37
CA ASN A 29 -5.42 12.17 -28.85
C ASN A 29 -5.12 10.83 -29.57
N THR A 30 -4.34 9.98 -28.92
CA THR A 30 -3.82 8.72 -29.48
C THR A 30 -3.89 7.59 -28.46
N ASP A 31 -3.51 6.37 -28.88
CA ASP A 31 -3.50 5.19 -28.01
C ASP A 31 -2.22 5.13 -27.17
N ILE A 32 -2.35 4.63 -25.93
CA ILE A 32 -1.22 4.42 -25.01
C ILE A 32 -0.16 3.50 -25.64
N LYS A 33 -0.58 2.43 -26.32
CA LYS A 33 0.31 1.49 -27.01
C LYS A 33 1.14 2.20 -28.07
N TYR A 34 0.56 3.19 -28.75
CA TYR A 34 1.29 3.97 -29.75
C TYR A 34 2.35 4.87 -29.11
N ILE A 35 2.05 5.50 -27.96
CA ILE A 35 3.06 6.24 -27.20
C ILE A 35 4.20 5.32 -26.75
N LEU A 36 3.89 4.12 -26.23
CA LEU A 36 4.91 3.15 -25.83
C LEU A 36 5.77 2.69 -27.01
N TYR A 37 5.16 2.43 -28.15
CA TYR A 37 5.87 2.14 -29.40
C TYR A 37 6.80 3.29 -29.80
N LEU A 38 6.36 4.55 -29.72
CA LEU A 38 7.18 5.70 -30.06
C LEU A 38 8.38 5.88 -29.12
N LEU A 39 8.21 5.59 -27.82
CA LEU A 39 9.33 5.60 -26.86
C LEU A 39 10.40 4.58 -27.28
N ASP A 40 9.99 3.36 -27.62
CA ASP A 40 10.92 2.32 -28.07
C ASP A 40 11.55 2.66 -29.42
N PHE A 41 10.75 3.11 -30.38
CA PHE A 41 11.18 3.49 -31.73
C PHE A 41 12.23 4.61 -31.71
N TYR A 42 12.03 5.61 -30.86
CA TYR A 42 13.00 6.70 -30.68
C TYR A 42 14.12 6.39 -29.68
N LYS A 43 14.18 5.15 -29.15
CA LYS A 43 15.16 4.67 -28.16
C LYS A 43 15.21 5.53 -26.90
N ILE A 44 14.05 6.03 -26.46
CA ILE A 44 13.91 6.75 -25.19
C ILE A 44 13.68 5.71 -24.11
N SER A 45 14.64 5.57 -23.19
CA SER A 45 14.54 4.62 -22.09
C SER A 45 13.27 4.84 -21.29
N ARG A 46 12.49 3.77 -21.13
CA ARG A 46 11.31 3.78 -20.26
C ARG A 46 11.77 4.01 -18.82
N ARG A 47 11.02 4.85 -18.10
CA ARG A 47 11.27 5.09 -16.68
C ARG A 47 11.16 3.79 -15.90
N SER A 48 12.16 3.51 -15.07
CA SER A 48 12.07 2.41 -14.10
C SER A 48 10.91 2.65 -13.15
N HIS A 49 10.44 1.60 -12.47
CA HIS A 49 9.42 1.77 -11.43
C HIS A 49 9.87 2.78 -10.36
N GLU A 50 11.16 2.85 -10.05
CA GLU A 50 11.74 3.83 -9.13
C GLU A 50 11.66 5.26 -9.70
N GLN A 51 11.92 5.44 -10.99
CA GLN A 51 11.80 6.74 -11.67
C GLN A 51 10.34 7.17 -11.89
N ASP A 52 9.42 6.23 -12.10
CA ASP A 52 7.99 6.53 -12.19
C ASP A 52 7.38 6.75 -10.79
N SER A 53 8.02 6.15 -9.77
CA SER A 53 7.75 6.44 -8.37
C SER A 53 8.23 7.82 -7.94
N LEU A 54 8.75 8.69 -8.82
CA LEU A 54 9.02 10.13 -8.57
C LEU A 54 7.75 10.96 -8.31
N ARG A 55 6.56 10.36 -8.24
CA ARG A 55 5.50 10.82 -7.30
C ARG A 55 5.76 10.30 -5.88
N TYR A 56 7.03 10.20 -5.51
CA TYR A 56 7.48 9.80 -4.20
C TYR A 56 7.08 10.98 -3.36
N ILE A 57 6.08 10.78 -2.51
CA ILE A 57 5.77 11.81 -1.55
C ILE A 57 7.03 12.01 -0.74
N ASP A 58 7.66 13.17 -0.93
CA ASP A 58 8.78 13.61 -0.14
C ASP A 58 8.26 14.15 1.19
N VAL A 59 7.68 13.23 1.95
CA VAL A 59 7.28 13.47 3.33
C VAL A 59 8.25 12.70 4.21
N SER A 60 8.94 13.45 5.06
CA SER A 60 9.82 12.92 6.08
C SER A 60 9.04 12.18 7.17
N LYS A 61 9.74 11.35 7.94
CA LYS A 61 9.16 10.65 9.09
C LYS A 61 8.66 11.66 10.13
N GLU A 62 9.40 12.74 10.32
CA GLU A 62 9.16 13.82 11.28
C GLU A 62 7.90 14.59 10.92
N GLN A 63 7.72 14.96 9.64
CA GLN A 63 6.51 15.63 9.16
C GLN A 63 5.27 14.75 9.37
N LEU A 64 5.34 13.45 9.01
CA LEU A 64 4.24 12.53 9.25
C LEU A 64 3.92 12.37 10.74
N LYS A 65 4.95 12.31 11.58
CA LYS A 65 4.78 12.21 13.04
C LYS A 65 4.08 13.46 13.59
N LYS A 66 4.53 14.66 13.20
CA LYS A 66 3.92 15.93 13.60
C LYS A 66 2.46 16.02 13.19
N MET A 67 2.15 15.77 11.91
CA MET A 67 0.77 15.80 11.43
C MET A 67 -0.14 14.78 12.16
N HIS A 68 0.37 13.58 12.44
CA HIS A 68 -0.44 12.52 13.03
C HIS A 68 -0.62 12.62 14.54
N PHE A 69 0.46 12.90 15.27
CA PHE A 69 0.47 12.89 16.73
C PHE A 69 0.23 14.29 17.33
N GLU A 70 0.85 15.34 16.78
CA GLU A 70 0.69 16.71 17.30
C GLU A 70 -0.60 17.33 16.77
N ASN A 71 -0.79 17.34 15.45
CA ASN A 71 -1.98 17.95 14.83
C ASN A 71 -3.22 17.03 14.85
N LYS A 72 -3.08 15.80 15.38
CA LYS A 72 -4.15 14.81 15.48
C LYS A 72 -4.86 14.50 14.15
N MET A 73 -4.20 14.66 13.00
CA MET A 73 -4.78 14.38 11.68
C MET A 73 -4.87 12.86 11.40
N SER A 74 -5.99 12.43 10.81
CA SER A 74 -6.17 11.09 10.26
C SER A 74 -5.33 10.91 8.99
N MET A 75 -5.02 9.67 8.61
CA MET A 75 -4.29 9.39 7.35
C MET A 75 -5.02 9.87 6.10
N SER A 76 -6.36 9.99 6.16
CA SER A 76 -7.16 10.52 5.06
C SER A 76 -6.95 12.03 4.91
N GLU A 77 -6.96 12.76 6.03
CA GLU A 77 -6.69 14.20 6.07
C GLU A 77 -5.24 14.50 5.69
N ILE A 78 -4.28 13.75 6.23
CA ILE A 78 -2.86 13.85 5.83
C ILE A 78 -2.71 13.58 4.34
N GLY A 79 -3.45 12.59 3.81
CA GLY A 79 -3.49 12.31 2.38
C GLY A 79 -3.96 13.52 1.57
N LYS A 80 -5.09 14.13 1.94
CA LYS A 80 -5.61 15.32 1.28
C LYS A 80 -4.64 16.50 1.35
N GLU A 81 -4.06 16.75 2.53
CA GLU A 81 -3.10 17.83 2.78
C GLU A 81 -1.87 17.71 1.87
N ILE A 82 -1.34 16.50 1.72
CA ILE A 82 -0.13 16.22 0.93
C ILE A 82 -0.47 15.94 -0.56
N GLY A 83 -1.76 15.95 -0.95
CA GLY A 83 -2.18 15.68 -2.32
C GLY A 83 -2.00 14.20 -2.73
N THR A 84 -2.22 13.27 -1.80
CA THR A 84 -2.11 11.83 -2.01
C THR A 84 -3.30 11.02 -1.48
N THR A 85 -3.22 9.70 -1.66
CA THR A 85 -4.20 8.76 -1.13
C THR A 85 -3.84 8.28 0.28
N LYS A 86 -4.88 7.96 1.08
CA LYS A 86 -4.73 7.27 2.37
C LYS A 86 -3.86 6.01 2.28
N ALA A 87 -3.98 5.25 1.19
CA ALA A 87 -3.20 4.02 0.99
C ALA A 87 -1.69 4.31 0.89
N THR A 88 -1.31 5.40 0.20
CA THR A 88 0.08 5.82 0.10
C THR A 88 0.63 6.25 1.47
N ILE A 89 -0.14 7.01 2.25
CA ILE A 89 0.23 7.38 3.62
C ILE A 89 0.40 6.14 4.49
N SER A 90 -0.53 5.18 4.44
CA SER A 90 -0.43 3.93 5.20
C SER A 90 0.84 3.14 4.88
N ARG A 91 1.24 3.06 3.60
CA ARG A 91 2.50 2.43 3.19
C ARG A 91 3.73 3.17 3.74
N LYS A 92 3.70 4.50 3.77
CA LYS A 92 4.78 5.33 4.36
C LYS A 92 4.87 5.13 5.88
N PHE A 93 3.74 5.07 6.58
CA PHE A 93 3.72 4.74 8.01
C PHE A 93 4.39 3.40 8.30
N LYS A 94 4.05 2.36 7.52
CA LYS A 94 4.71 1.05 7.63
C LYS A 94 6.21 1.13 7.33
N LYS A 95 6.61 1.85 6.28
CA LYS A 95 8.03 2.03 5.92
C LYS A 95 8.85 2.72 7.02
N PHE A 96 8.22 3.58 7.82
CA PHE A 96 8.89 4.33 8.88
C PHE A 96 8.66 3.75 10.28
N ASP A 97 8.04 2.58 10.38
CA ASP A 97 7.64 1.93 11.63
C ASP A 97 6.84 2.85 12.56
N LEU A 98 5.92 3.63 12.00
CA LEU A 98 5.00 4.49 12.75
C LEU A 98 3.72 3.74 13.11
N VAL A 99 3.41 3.72 14.40
CA VAL A 99 2.22 3.07 14.95
C VAL A 99 0.98 3.93 14.73
N PHE A 100 -0.17 3.30 14.45
CA PHE A 100 -1.43 4.01 14.28
C PHE A 100 -2.07 4.31 15.64
N ARG A 101 -2.74 5.46 15.77
CA ARG A 101 -3.58 5.74 16.94
C ARG A 101 -4.68 4.68 17.06
N GLY A 102 -4.67 3.95 18.18
CA GLY A 102 -5.60 2.84 18.45
C GLY A 102 -5.17 1.48 17.87
N TYR A 103 -3.97 1.38 17.30
CA TYR A 103 -3.37 0.08 17.03
C TYR A 103 -2.85 -0.50 18.34
N ASP A 104 -3.57 -1.50 18.84
CA ASP A 104 -3.09 -2.39 19.87
C ASP A 104 -2.61 -3.67 19.15
N PRO A 105 -1.28 -3.95 19.13
CA PRO A 105 -0.74 -5.14 18.48
C PRO A 105 -1.32 -6.43 19.06
N ASN A 106 -1.78 -6.39 20.31
CA ASN A 106 -2.30 -7.53 21.05
C ASN A 106 -3.83 -7.59 21.02
N LYS A 107 -4.51 -6.69 20.29
CA LYS A 107 -5.99 -6.66 20.23
C LYS A 107 -6.57 -8.01 19.82
N THR A 108 -5.95 -8.66 18.84
CA THR A 108 -6.38 -9.98 18.35
C THR A 108 -6.14 -11.07 19.39
N GLU A 109 -5.01 -11.03 20.09
CA GLU A 109 -4.69 -11.96 21.17
C GLU A 109 -5.64 -11.79 22.36
N LYS A 110 -5.96 -10.56 22.74
CA LYS A 110 -6.94 -10.25 23.78
C LYS A 110 -8.34 -10.75 23.43
N ILE A 111 -8.81 -10.52 22.21
CA ILE A 111 -10.09 -11.07 21.71
C ILE A 111 -10.07 -12.60 21.76
N LEU A 112 -8.95 -13.24 21.42
CA LEU A 112 -8.82 -14.69 21.48
C LEU A 112 -8.91 -15.20 22.92
N ILE A 113 -8.20 -14.58 23.86
CA ILE A 113 -8.26 -14.92 25.28
C ILE A 113 -9.70 -14.78 25.79
N ASP A 114 -10.34 -13.63 25.54
CA ASP A 114 -11.72 -13.35 25.96
C ASP A 114 -12.74 -14.36 25.38
N MET A 115 -12.56 -14.79 24.11
CA MET A 115 -13.43 -15.79 23.48
C MET A 115 -13.19 -17.23 23.98
N LEU A 116 -11.99 -17.50 24.50
CA LEU A 116 -11.59 -18.83 24.97
C LEU A 116 -11.83 -19.01 26.47
N GLU A 117 -12.02 -17.94 27.24
CA GLU A 117 -12.49 -18.04 28.62
C GLU A 117 -13.92 -18.64 28.66
N GLY A 118 -14.09 -19.76 29.37
CA GLY A 118 -15.40 -20.41 29.58
C GLY A 118 -15.89 -21.43 28.54
N THR A 119 -15.33 -21.51 27.33
CA THR A 119 -15.86 -22.41 26.26
C THR A 119 -15.28 -23.84 26.28
N LYS A 120 -16.04 -24.88 26.64
CA LYS A 120 -15.60 -26.29 26.47
C LYS A 120 -15.55 -26.64 24.97
N TYR A 121 -14.41 -26.43 24.30
CA TYR A 121 -14.36 -26.48 22.84
C TYR A 121 -14.40 -27.91 22.28
N LYS A 122 -15.21 -28.11 21.22
CA LYS A 122 -15.30 -29.31 20.37
C LYS A 122 -14.73 -28.96 18.99
N HIS A 123 -13.61 -29.61 18.61
CA HIS A 123 -12.97 -29.71 17.29
C HIS A 123 -13.18 -28.60 16.25
N ASN A 124 -12.08 -27.94 15.85
CA ASN A 124 -12.15 -26.65 15.19
C ASN A 124 -11.77 -26.70 13.70
N ARG A 125 -12.69 -27.15 12.84
CA ARG A 125 -12.51 -27.01 11.38
C ARG A 125 -12.97 -25.64 10.84
N ASN A 126 -13.65 -24.82 11.65
CA ASN A 126 -14.36 -23.62 11.18
C ASN A 126 -13.90 -22.28 11.80
N PHE A 127 -13.00 -22.28 12.79
CA PHE A 127 -12.48 -21.03 13.39
C PHE A 127 -11.14 -20.65 12.76
N LYS A 128 -11.00 -19.36 12.45
CA LYS A 128 -9.83 -18.79 11.78
C LYS A 128 -9.40 -17.49 12.46
N VAL A 129 -8.10 -17.24 12.50
CA VAL A 129 -7.50 -15.98 12.96
C VAL A 129 -6.73 -15.37 11.79
N GLY A 130 -7.33 -14.40 11.12
CA GLY A 130 -6.86 -13.96 9.80
C GLY A 130 -6.96 -15.10 8.78
N ASN A 131 -5.84 -15.43 8.12
CA ASN A 131 -5.74 -16.57 7.20
C ASN A 131 -5.22 -17.86 7.87
N LYS A 132 -4.98 -17.84 9.18
CA LYS A 132 -4.38 -18.97 9.91
C LYS A 132 -5.43 -19.72 10.72
N ILE A 133 -5.24 -21.03 10.87
CA ILE A 133 -6.09 -21.88 11.72
C ILE A 133 -5.33 -22.10 13.04
N PRO A 134 -5.84 -21.61 14.17
CA PRO A 134 -5.20 -21.83 15.45
C PRO A 134 -5.37 -23.27 15.92
N ASP A 135 -4.30 -23.86 16.43
CA ASP A 135 -4.34 -25.13 17.15
C ASP A 135 -4.17 -24.90 18.65
N PHE A 136 -4.91 -25.65 19.46
CA PHE A 136 -5.00 -25.45 20.91
C PHE A 136 -4.71 -26.77 21.63
N ILE A 137 -3.94 -26.72 22.72
CA ILE A 137 -3.86 -27.84 23.68
C ILE A 137 -4.37 -27.35 25.03
N ASN A 138 -5.12 -28.24 25.70
CA ASN A 138 -5.55 -28.04 27.07
C ASN A 138 -4.49 -28.60 28.02
N ILE A 139 -3.70 -27.74 28.66
CA ILE A 139 -2.66 -28.14 29.62
C ILE A 139 -3.15 -27.72 31.02
N LYS A 140 -3.27 -28.66 31.94
CA LYS A 140 -3.65 -28.41 33.36
C LYS A 140 -4.98 -27.65 33.56
N LYS A 141 -5.99 -27.90 32.70
CA LYS A 141 -7.28 -27.17 32.68
C LYS A 141 -7.18 -25.69 32.29
N GLU A 142 -5.99 -25.20 31.94
CA GLU A 142 -5.79 -23.90 31.31
C GLU A 142 -5.70 -24.09 29.79
N LYS A 143 -6.45 -23.30 29.04
CA LYS A 143 -6.40 -23.31 27.58
C LYS A 143 -5.28 -22.39 27.14
N LYS A 144 -4.26 -22.93 26.48
CA LYS A 144 -3.17 -22.14 25.91
C LYS A 144 -3.13 -22.38 24.40
N VAL A 145 -3.03 -21.28 23.65
CA VAL A 145 -2.72 -21.34 22.21
C VAL A 145 -1.25 -21.74 22.11
N ILE A 146 -0.95 -22.78 21.35
CA ILE A 146 0.42 -23.27 21.23
C ILE A 146 1.00 -22.92 19.88
N GLU A 147 0.20 -22.94 18.83
CA GLU A 147 0.68 -22.65 17.48
C GLU A 147 -0.42 -22.16 16.55
N LEU A 148 -0.07 -21.24 15.64
CA LEU A 148 -0.92 -20.81 14.53
C LEU A 148 -0.41 -21.48 13.26
N PHE A 149 -1.15 -22.44 12.72
CA PHE A 149 -0.74 -23.15 11.51
C PHE A 149 -1.40 -22.61 10.23
N GLY A 150 -0.65 -22.74 9.13
CA GLY A 150 -1.13 -22.60 7.75
C GLY A 150 -1.32 -21.16 7.27
N GLU A 151 -0.89 -20.89 6.05
CA GLU A 151 -1.53 -19.90 5.18
C GLU A 151 -2.36 -20.68 4.15
N ILE A 152 -3.50 -20.13 3.74
CA ILE A 152 -4.34 -20.73 2.68
C ILE A 152 -3.68 -20.46 1.32
#